data_AF-A0AAD4DR56-F1
#
_entry.id   AF-A0AAD4DR56-F1
#
_cell.length_a   1.000
_cell.length_b   1.000
_cell.length_c   1.000
_cell.angle_alpha   90.00
_cell.angle_beta   90.00
_cell.angle_gamma   90.00
#
_symmetry.space_group_name_H-M   'P 1'
#
loop_
_entity.id
_entity.type
_entity.pdbx_description
1 polymer ?
#
loop_
_entity_poly.entity_id
_entity_poly.type
_entity_poly.pdbx_seq_one_letter_code
_entity_poly.pdbx_strand_id
1 'polypeptide(L)'
;MPFVGTGRWSLPLFILNNKKLEEEMIELGKILQQEIKSSSETRTDIDNPQAAFCRFKSKAIQLCRSTAKRLIPMKKQKLLSQLRATNNDPNLPDEDKHIVSIALQDQLNQLEIIKHDKTRDNLMARMRLENESPASKLWAKSGKDQKSRDTIIELKTSDSPPEAPIYIQRSDKMSELSRDYYDSLQREGISPTNEREEALESTLNAIMIKLSPLNKQELAKSLTKANVEEVLKLLPNGKAPGINSIPYEF
;
A
#
# COMPACT_ATOMS: atom_id res chain seq x y z
N MET A 1 5.49 -13.61 16.41
CA MET A 1 6.56 -12.71 15.89
C MET A 1 5.96 -11.37 15.47
N PRO A 2 6.73 -10.25 15.39
CA PRO A 2 6.17 -8.96 15.01
C PRO A 2 5.69 -8.94 13.54
N PHE A 3 4.53 -8.33 13.32
CA PHE A 3 3.90 -8.13 12.02
C PHE A 3 4.81 -7.34 11.07
N VAL A 4 5.23 -7.95 9.96
CA VAL A 4 5.97 -7.27 8.88
C VAL A 4 5.01 -7.07 7.71
N GLY A 5 4.51 -5.84 7.55
CA GLY A 5 3.61 -5.46 6.45
C GLY A 5 4.28 -5.52 5.08
N THR A 6 3.54 -5.19 4.01
CA THR A 6 3.92 -5.23 2.58
C THR A 6 5.09 -4.32 2.15
N GLY A 7 5.86 -3.81 3.12
CA GLY A 7 6.83 -2.74 2.95
C GLY A 7 6.13 -1.42 2.66
N ARG A 8 6.66 -0.33 3.19
CA ARG A 8 6.21 0.99 2.74
C ARG A 8 6.71 1.17 1.31
N TRP A 9 5.83 1.63 0.42
CA TRP A 9 6.29 2.12 -0.86
C TRP A 9 7.28 3.28 -0.59
N SER A 10 8.17 3.56 -1.53
CA SER A 10 9.05 4.72 -1.47
C SER A 10 9.14 5.26 -2.89
N LEU A 11 8.96 6.57 -3.05
CA LEU A 11 9.13 7.21 -4.35
C LEU A 11 10.62 7.13 -4.75
N PRO A 12 10.95 6.54 -5.92
CA PRO A 12 12.32 6.54 -6.40
C PRO A 12 12.82 7.95 -6.72
N LEU A 13 14.02 8.30 -6.25
CA LEU A 13 14.61 9.65 -6.39
C LEU A 13 14.70 10.13 -7.85
N PHE A 14 14.95 9.23 -8.80
CA PHE A 14 15.06 9.61 -10.21
C PHE A 14 13.75 10.17 -10.81
N ILE A 15 12.61 9.93 -10.16
CA ILE A 15 11.30 10.44 -10.58
C ILE A 15 11.14 11.92 -10.24
N LEU A 16 11.85 12.40 -9.21
CA LEU A 16 11.82 13.80 -8.78
C LEU A 16 12.26 14.75 -9.90
N ASN A 17 13.20 14.31 -10.75
CA ASN A 17 13.72 15.09 -11.87
C ASN A 17 12.76 15.19 -13.07
N ASN A 18 11.50 14.75 -12.94
CA ASN A 18 10.53 14.78 -14.02
C ASN A 18 9.76 16.11 -14.02
N LYS A 19 10.08 17.00 -14.97
CA LYS A 19 9.42 18.31 -15.14
C LYS A 19 7.89 18.25 -15.23
N LYS A 20 7.33 17.23 -15.90
CA LYS A 20 5.86 17.11 -16.02
C LYS A 20 5.23 16.77 -14.67
N LEU A 21 5.86 15.91 -13.89
CA LEU A 21 5.40 15.59 -12.54
C LEU A 21 5.45 16.83 -11.64
N GLU A 22 6.53 17.62 -11.75
CA GLU A 22 6.70 18.87 -11.02
C GLU A 22 5.59 19.88 -11.35
N GLU A 23 5.33 20.11 -12.65
CA GLU A 23 4.25 20.97 -13.14
C GLU A 23 2.86 20.52 -12.61
N GLU A 24 2.54 19.22 -12.74
CA GLU A 24 1.28 18.67 -12.24
C GLU A 24 1.15 18.79 -10.71
N MET A 25 2.26 18.65 -9.98
CA MET A 25 2.27 18.80 -8.52
C MET A 25 2.06 20.27 -8.10
N ILE A 26 2.65 21.22 -8.82
CA ILE A 26 2.43 22.65 -8.60
C ILE A 26 0.95 22.99 -8.82
N GLU A 27 0.33 22.47 -9.87
CA GLU A 27 -1.10 22.68 -10.12
C GLU A 27 -1.98 22.10 -9.00
N LEU A 28 -1.67 20.87 -8.53
CA LEU A 28 -2.35 20.31 -7.35
C LEU A 28 -2.18 21.19 -6.10
N GLY A 29 -1.00 21.80 -5.92
CA GLY A 29 -0.72 22.72 -4.82
C GLY A 29 -1.54 24.03 -4.92
N LYS A 30 -1.71 24.58 -6.12
CA LYS A 30 -2.57 25.76 -6.36
C LYS A 30 -4.03 25.44 -6.05
N ILE A 31 -4.53 24.28 -6.47
CA ILE A 31 -5.89 23.83 -6.17
C ILE A 31 -6.08 23.71 -4.65
N LEU A 32 -5.14 23.07 -3.95
CA LEU A 32 -5.16 22.98 -2.49
C LEU A 32 -5.22 24.37 -1.83
N GLN A 33 -4.41 25.32 -2.31
CA GLN A 33 -4.38 26.67 -1.76
C GLN A 33 -5.74 27.36 -1.91
N GLN A 34 -6.43 27.14 -3.03
CA GLN A 34 -7.79 27.64 -3.24
C GLN A 34 -8.79 26.95 -2.31
N GLU A 35 -8.77 25.61 -2.21
CA GLU A 35 -9.65 24.85 -1.31
C GLU A 35 -9.49 25.28 0.16
N ILE A 36 -8.26 25.53 0.62
CA ILE A 36 -8.00 26.00 1.99
C ILE A 36 -8.56 27.40 2.22
N LYS A 37 -8.42 28.30 1.24
CA LYS A 37 -8.97 29.66 1.35
C LYS A 37 -10.49 29.62 1.42
N SER A 38 -11.14 28.89 0.52
CA SER A 38 -12.60 28.77 0.50
C SER A 38 -13.16 28.10 1.77
N SER A 39 -12.51 27.06 2.28
CA SER A 39 -12.95 26.36 3.50
C SER A 39 -12.68 27.13 4.80
N SER A 40 -11.91 28.22 4.75
CA SER A 40 -11.69 29.08 5.92
C SER A 40 -12.92 29.92 6.28
N GLU A 41 -13.79 30.19 5.30
CA GLU A 41 -15.01 30.99 5.49
C GLU A 41 -16.23 30.13 5.86
N THR A 42 -16.29 28.87 5.38
CA THR A 42 -17.43 27.95 5.55
C THR A 42 -16.99 26.56 6.01
N ARG A 43 -16.27 26.51 7.14
CA ARG A 43 -15.76 25.25 7.70
C ARG A 43 -16.91 24.32 8.13
N THR A 44 -16.91 23.11 7.59
CA THR A 44 -17.79 22.01 8.01
C THR A 44 -16.96 20.79 8.41
N ASP A 45 -17.58 19.79 9.03
CA ASP A 45 -16.89 18.55 9.38
C ASP A 45 -16.38 17.80 8.13
N ILE A 46 -17.11 17.94 7.02
CA ILE A 46 -16.79 17.27 5.74
C ILE A 46 -15.82 18.11 4.91
N ASP A 47 -15.97 19.44 4.92
CA ASP A 47 -15.13 20.35 4.16
C ASP A 47 -14.38 21.32 5.07
N ASN A 48 -13.12 20.97 5.32
CA ASN A 48 -12.20 21.72 6.15
C ASN A 48 -10.77 21.62 5.56
N PRO A 49 -9.85 22.50 5.97
CA PRO A 49 -8.48 22.52 5.45
C PRO A 49 -7.73 21.19 5.60
N GLN A 50 -8.02 20.39 6.62
CA GLN A 50 -7.36 19.10 6.83
C GLN A 50 -7.88 18.04 5.84
N ALA A 51 -9.19 18.04 5.58
CA ALA A 51 -9.79 17.20 4.55
C ALA A 51 -9.25 17.57 3.16
N ALA A 52 -9.16 18.86 2.83
CA ALA A 52 -8.55 19.35 1.60
C ALA A 52 -7.09 18.88 1.45
N PHE A 53 -6.30 19.01 2.51
CA PHE A 53 -4.91 18.55 2.51
C PHE A 53 -4.78 17.02 2.39
N CYS A 54 -5.69 16.26 3.00
CA CYS A 54 -5.75 14.81 2.86
C CYS A 54 -6.06 14.39 1.41
N ARG A 55 -7.02 15.07 0.76
CA ARG A 55 -7.33 14.88 -0.67
C ARG A 55 -6.13 15.20 -1.56
N PHE A 56 -5.48 16.34 -1.32
CA PHE A 56 -4.26 16.72 -2.02
C PHE A 56 -3.18 15.64 -1.90
N LYS A 57 -2.86 15.21 -0.67
CA LYS A 57 -1.85 14.15 -0.43
C LYS A 57 -2.21 12.85 -1.15
N SER A 58 -3.48 12.46 -1.12
CA SER A 58 -3.94 11.25 -1.78
C SER A 58 -3.75 11.34 -3.30
N LYS A 59 -4.13 12.47 -3.92
CA LYS A 59 -3.93 12.73 -5.34
C LYS A 59 -2.44 12.80 -5.71
N ALA A 60 -1.63 13.50 -4.93
CA ALA A 60 -0.18 13.59 -5.10
C ALA A 60 0.49 12.21 -5.07
N ILE A 61 0.15 11.37 -4.09
CA ILE A 61 0.66 10.00 -4.00
C ILE A 61 0.23 9.16 -5.21
N GLN A 62 -1.04 9.26 -5.63
CA GLN A 62 -1.53 8.54 -6.79
C GLN A 62 -0.80 8.96 -8.08
N LEU A 63 -0.57 10.25 -8.24
CA LEU A 63 0.17 10.83 -9.37
C LEU A 63 1.64 10.36 -9.39
N CYS A 64 2.31 10.40 -8.24
CA CYS A 64 3.68 9.88 -8.13
C CYS A 64 3.74 8.38 -8.43
N ARG A 65 2.75 7.60 -7.98
CA ARG A 65 2.66 6.14 -8.24
C ARG A 65 2.37 5.83 -9.70
N SER A 66 1.45 6.53 -10.35
CA SER A 66 1.14 6.34 -11.78
C SER A 66 2.36 6.69 -12.63
N THR A 67 3.04 7.78 -12.29
CA THR A 67 4.30 8.20 -12.92
C THR A 67 5.39 7.16 -12.73
N ALA A 68 5.56 6.63 -11.52
CA ALA A 68 6.52 5.55 -11.24
C ALA A 68 6.24 4.28 -12.03
N LYS A 69 4.97 3.84 -12.08
CA LYS A 69 4.55 2.68 -12.87
C LYS A 69 4.89 2.82 -14.36
N ARG A 70 4.89 4.05 -14.88
CA ARG A 70 5.26 4.34 -16.27
C ARG A 70 6.77 4.45 -16.47
N LEU A 71 7.47 5.20 -15.61
CA LEU A 71 8.88 5.52 -15.81
C LEU A 71 9.83 4.39 -15.43
N ILE A 72 9.49 3.57 -14.43
CA ILE A 72 10.36 2.44 -14.01
C ILE A 72 10.59 1.45 -15.16
N PRO A 73 9.54 0.94 -15.86
CA PRO A 73 9.72 0.08 -17.02
C PRO A 73 10.50 0.76 -18.15
N MET A 74 10.22 2.04 -18.43
CA MET A 74 10.92 2.80 -19.46
C MET A 74 12.41 2.96 -19.16
N LYS A 75 12.78 3.20 -17.89
CA LYS A 75 14.18 3.26 -17.46
C LYS A 75 14.88 1.93 -17.70
N LYS A 76 14.24 0.81 -17.35
CA LYS A 76 14.78 -0.54 -17.65
C LYS A 76 14.96 -0.76 -19.16
N GLN A 77 13.97 -0.41 -19.97
CA GLN A 77 14.04 -0.55 -21.42
C GLN A 77 15.12 0.34 -22.04
N LYS A 78 15.28 1.56 -21.53
CA LYS A 78 16.35 2.48 -21.94
C LYS A 78 17.73 1.89 -21.65
N LEU A 79 17.96 1.37 -20.45
CA LEU A 79 19.22 0.71 -20.09
C LEU A 79 19.51 -0.50 -20.99
N LEU A 80 18.50 -1.32 -21.29
CA LEU A 80 18.64 -2.44 -22.23
C LEU A 80 18.97 -1.98 -23.66
N SER A 81 18.35 -0.90 -24.14
CA SER A 81 18.67 -0.34 -25.45
C SER A 81 20.08 0.25 -25.52
N GLN A 82 20.52 0.90 -24.45
CA GLN A 82 21.88 1.44 -24.34
C GLN A 82 22.90 0.32 -24.35
N LEU A 83 22.68 -0.75 -23.57
CA LEU A 83 23.54 -1.92 -23.55
C LEU A 83 23.68 -2.56 -24.93
N ARG A 84 22.56 -2.70 -25.66
CA ARG A 84 22.57 -3.22 -27.05
C ARG A 84 23.30 -2.29 -28.00
N ALA A 85 23.10 -0.98 -27.88
CA ALA A 85 23.76 0.02 -28.73
C ALA A 85 25.28 0.01 -28.49
N THR A 86 25.72 0.02 -27.23
CA THR A 86 27.15 -0.05 -26.86
C THR A 86 27.81 -1.31 -27.38
N ASN A 87 27.18 -2.48 -27.24
CA ASN A 87 27.75 -3.75 -27.72
C ASN A 87 27.82 -3.83 -29.25
N ASN A 88 26.94 -3.12 -29.97
CA ASN A 88 26.89 -3.15 -31.43
C ASN A 88 27.62 -1.97 -32.10
N ASP A 89 28.22 -1.05 -31.34
CA ASP A 89 28.90 0.12 -31.91
C ASP A 89 30.26 -0.28 -32.52
N PRO A 90 30.46 -0.20 -33.85
CA PRO A 90 31.73 -0.57 -34.46
C PRO A 90 32.86 0.44 -34.18
N ASN A 91 32.54 1.66 -33.75
CA ASN A 91 33.52 2.73 -33.54
C ASN A 91 34.11 2.75 -32.13
N LEU A 92 33.51 2.02 -31.19
CA LEU A 92 33.96 1.99 -29.80
C LEU A 92 35.04 0.89 -29.62
N PRO A 93 36.20 1.17 -29.01
CA PRO A 93 37.18 0.15 -28.65
C PRO A 93 36.56 -0.92 -27.76
N ASP A 94 37.01 -2.16 -27.89
CA ASP A 94 36.44 -3.29 -27.14
C ASP A 94 36.61 -3.15 -25.62
N GLU A 95 37.70 -2.53 -25.16
CA GLU A 95 37.91 -2.22 -23.74
C GLU A 95 36.85 -1.24 -23.20
N ASP A 96 36.56 -0.17 -23.94
CA ASP A 96 35.56 0.84 -23.57
C ASP A 96 34.14 0.25 -23.61
N LYS A 97 33.84 -0.61 -24.59
CA LYS A 97 32.57 -1.37 -24.63
C LYS A 97 32.39 -2.19 -23.37
N HIS A 98 33.42 -2.93 -22.96
CA HIS A 98 33.35 -3.75 -21.77
C HIS A 98 33.08 -2.92 -20.51
N ILE A 99 33.79 -1.80 -20.32
CA ILE A 99 33.62 -0.93 -19.16
C ILE A 99 32.19 -0.38 -19.09
N VAL A 100 31.68 0.18 -20.19
CA VAL A 100 30.33 0.76 -20.25
C VAL A 100 29.26 -0.32 -20.07
N SER A 101 29.44 -1.49 -20.69
CA SER A 101 28.50 -2.61 -20.57
C SER A 101 28.43 -3.15 -19.14
N ILE A 102 29.55 -3.26 -18.42
CA ILE A 102 29.56 -3.64 -17.00
C ILE A 102 28.75 -2.63 -16.17
N ALA A 103 28.99 -1.32 -16.34
CA ALA A 103 28.26 -0.29 -15.61
C ALA A 103 26.74 -0.33 -15.87
N LEU A 104 26.32 -0.58 -17.11
CA LEU A 104 24.90 -0.73 -17.47
C LEU A 104 24.29 -2.03 -16.92
N GLN A 105 25.04 -3.13 -16.95
CA GLN A 105 24.64 -4.42 -16.40
C GLN A 105 24.43 -4.32 -14.89
N ASP A 106 25.33 -3.62 -14.18
CA ASP A 106 25.21 -3.38 -12.75
C ASP A 106 23.95 -2.59 -12.40
N GLN A 107 23.62 -1.56 -13.17
CA GLN A 107 22.37 -0.81 -12.97
C GLN A 107 21.12 -1.68 -13.21
N LEU A 108 21.16 -2.60 -14.18
CA LEU A 108 20.08 -3.55 -14.42
C LEU A 108 19.97 -4.57 -13.28
N ASN A 109 21.10 -5.10 -12.81
CA ASN A 109 21.17 -6.03 -11.69
C ASN A 109 20.62 -5.39 -10.41
N GLN A 110 20.95 -4.13 -10.13
CA GLN A 110 20.39 -3.41 -8.98
C GLN A 110 18.86 -3.30 -9.06
N LEU A 111 18.30 -2.99 -10.24
CA LEU A 111 16.84 -2.95 -10.43
C LEU A 111 16.19 -4.34 -10.24
N GLU A 112 16.89 -5.40 -10.64
CA GLU A 112 16.43 -6.77 -10.51
C GLU A 112 16.51 -7.29 -9.06
N ILE A 113 17.58 -7.00 -8.34
CA ILE A 113 17.73 -7.27 -6.91
C ILE A 113 16.59 -6.62 -6.13
N ILE A 114 16.35 -5.32 -6.34
CA ILE A 114 15.26 -4.59 -5.68
C ILE A 114 13.89 -5.25 -5.96
N LYS A 115 13.68 -5.74 -7.20
CA LYS A 115 12.44 -6.44 -7.56
C LYS A 115 12.33 -7.79 -6.84
N HIS A 116 13.38 -8.61 -6.87
CA HIS A 116 13.39 -9.94 -6.26
C HIS A 116 13.27 -9.87 -4.75
N ASP A 117 13.98 -8.94 -4.10
CA ASP A 117 13.85 -8.69 -2.66
C ASP A 117 12.42 -8.31 -2.32
N LYS A 118 11.80 -7.40 -3.07
CA LYS A 118 10.40 -7.04 -2.84
C LYS A 118 9.45 -8.23 -3.04
N THR A 119 9.67 -9.08 -4.05
CA THR A 119 8.87 -10.28 -4.25
C THR A 119 9.05 -11.28 -3.11
N ARG A 120 10.30 -11.49 -2.67
CA ARG A 120 10.65 -12.37 -1.55
C ARG A 120 10.07 -11.86 -0.24
N ASP A 121 10.18 -10.58 0.05
CA ASP A 121 9.63 -9.95 1.26
C ASP A 121 8.10 -10.05 1.28
N ASN A 122 7.44 -9.81 0.15
CA ASN A 122 6.00 -10.01 0.05
C ASN A 122 5.61 -11.48 0.24
N LEU A 123 6.37 -12.42 -0.32
CA LEU A 123 6.13 -13.85 -0.13
C LEU A 123 6.34 -14.24 1.34
N MET A 124 7.42 -13.78 1.98
CA MET A 124 7.74 -14.05 3.38
C MET A 124 6.73 -13.43 4.32
N ALA A 125 6.32 -12.17 4.09
CA ALA A 125 5.28 -11.50 4.84
C ALA A 125 3.97 -12.26 4.73
N ARG A 126 3.61 -12.66 3.51
CA ARG A 126 2.42 -13.48 3.25
C ARG A 126 2.51 -14.84 3.93
N MET A 127 3.63 -15.54 3.80
CA MET A 127 3.87 -16.81 4.48
C MET A 127 3.79 -16.64 5.98
N ARG A 128 4.38 -15.62 6.60
CA ARG A 128 4.29 -15.41 8.06
C ARG A 128 2.88 -15.08 8.53
N LEU A 129 2.16 -14.21 7.80
CA LEU A 129 0.77 -13.86 8.11
C LEU A 129 -0.16 -15.06 8.00
N GLU A 130 0.03 -15.82 6.94
CA GLU A 130 -0.84 -16.93 6.60
C GLU A 130 -0.42 -18.21 7.35
N ASN A 131 0.85 -18.44 7.67
CA ASN A 131 1.36 -19.67 8.31
C ASN A 131 0.98 -19.87 9.79
N GLU A 132 0.42 -18.87 10.46
CA GLU A 132 -0.14 -19.07 11.82
C GLU A 132 -1.68 -19.11 11.78
N SER A 133 -2.28 -18.77 10.64
CA SER A 133 -3.72 -18.80 10.47
C SER A 133 -4.15 -20.12 9.83
N PRO A 134 -4.77 -21.04 10.60
CA PRO A 134 -5.21 -22.33 10.09
C PRO A 134 -6.23 -22.23 8.93
N ALA A 135 -6.85 -21.05 8.77
CA ALA A 135 -7.76 -20.73 7.67
C ALA A 135 -7.04 -20.28 6.37
N SER A 136 -5.72 -20.07 6.38
CA SER A 136 -5.01 -19.56 5.22
C SER A 136 -4.69 -20.66 4.20
N LYS A 137 -4.72 -20.29 2.92
CA LYS A 137 -4.39 -21.20 1.81
C LYS A 137 -2.93 -21.64 1.83
N LEU A 138 -2.02 -20.80 2.33
CA LEU A 138 -0.59 -21.12 2.43
C LEU A 138 -0.30 -22.10 3.57
N TRP A 139 -0.87 -21.89 4.76
CA TRP A 139 -0.72 -22.83 5.88
C TRP A 139 -1.31 -24.19 5.55
N ALA A 140 -2.53 -24.19 5.01
CA ALA A 140 -3.21 -25.41 4.58
C ALA A 140 -2.47 -26.15 3.46
N LYS A 141 -1.58 -25.49 2.72
CA LYS A 141 -0.68 -26.13 1.75
C LYS A 141 0.65 -26.55 2.35
N SER A 142 1.17 -25.82 3.33
CA SER A 142 2.48 -26.07 3.94
C SER A 142 2.49 -27.33 4.81
N GLY A 143 1.35 -27.70 5.41
CA GLY A 143 1.20 -28.93 6.19
C GLY A 143 0.51 -30.07 5.41
N LYS A 144 0.00 -29.80 4.21
CA LYS A 144 -0.54 -30.84 3.34
C LYS A 144 0.61 -31.59 2.71
N ASP A 145 0.85 -32.77 3.26
CA ASP A 145 1.44 -33.86 2.51
C ASP A 145 0.72 -33.92 1.16
N GLN A 146 1.45 -33.82 0.05
CA GLN A 146 0.85 -33.80 -1.30
C GLN A 146 0.38 -35.21 -1.66
N LYS A 147 -0.65 -35.67 -0.95
CA LYS A 147 -1.36 -36.91 -1.22
C LYS A 147 -2.23 -36.72 -2.46
N SER A 148 -2.34 -37.75 -3.28
CA SER A 148 -3.35 -37.82 -4.34
C SER A 148 -4.73 -37.51 -3.76
N ARG A 149 -5.56 -36.72 -4.45
CA ARG A 149 -6.82 -36.21 -3.89
C ARG A 149 -7.80 -37.35 -3.57
N ASP A 150 -8.31 -37.38 -2.34
CA ASP A 150 -9.42 -38.24 -1.94
C ASP A 150 -10.76 -37.68 -2.43
N THR A 151 -11.59 -38.55 -2.98
CA THR A 151 -12.90 -38.21 -3.55
C THR A 151 -13.98 -38.41 -2.49
N ILE A 152 -14.66 -37.33 -2.09
CA ILE A 152 -15.83 -37.42 -1.22
C ILE A 152 -17.01 -37.90 -2.07
N ILE A 153 -17.57 -39.04 -1.69
CA ILE A 153 -18.58 -39.74 -2.48
C ILE A 153 -19.99 -39.17 -2.20
N GLU A 154 -20.31 -38.85 -0.95
CA GLU A 154 -21.64 -38.38 -0.56
C GLU A 154 -21.69 -37.59 0.77
N LEU A 155 -22.73 -36.76 0.96
CA LEU A 155 -23.01 -36.02 2.20
C LEU A 155 -24.43 -36.29 2.71
N LYS A 156 -24.62 -36.40 4.03
CA LYS A 156 -25.92 -36.57 4.68
C LYS A 156 -26.70 -35.24 4.73
N THR A 157 -28.00 -35.27 4.49
CA THR A 157 -28.86 -34.08 4.59
C THR A 157 -29.32 -33.79 6.03
N SER A 158 -29.52 -32.50 6.34
CA SER A 158 -30.03 -32.03 7.64
C SER A 158 -31.42 -32.56 7.97
N ASP A 159 -32.24 -32.77 6.94
CA ASP A 159 -33.67 -33.09 7.09
C ASP A 159 -33.93 -34.60 7.14
N SER A 160 -32.87 -35.41 7.18
CA SER A 160 -33.00 -36.86 7.15
C SER A 160 -33.36 -37.45 8.52
N PRO A 161 -34.37 -38.34 8.58
CA PRO A 161 -34.73 -39.01 9.83
C PRO A 161 -33.60 -39.91 10.34
N PRO A 162 -33.43 -40.07 11.67
CA PRO A 162 -32.29 -40.77 12.25
C PRO A 162 -32.23 -42.25 11.87
N GLU A 163 -33.36 -42.87 11.59
CA GLU A 163 -33.47 -44.30 11.25
C GLU A 163 -33.23 -44.59 9.75
N ALA A 164 -33.32 -43.57 8.89
CA ALA A 164 -33.14 -43.70 7.44
C ALA A 164 -32.47 -42.44 6.85
N PRO A 165 -31.13 -42.30 7.00
CA PRO A 165 -30.40 -41.13 6.52
C PRO A 165 -30.44 -41.02 4.99
N ILE A 166 -30.70 -39.81 4.50
CA ILE A 166 -30.71 -39.49 3.08
C ILE A 166 -29.37 -38.85 2.73
N TYR A 167 -28.71 -39.41 1.71
CA TYR A 167 -27.42 -38.95 1.24
C TYR A 167 -27.52 -38.30 -0.14
N ILE A 168 -26.73 -37.26 -0.34
CA ILE A 168 -26.55 -36.55 -1.60
C ILE A 168 -25.17 -36.90 -2.13
N GLN A 169 -25.12 -37.51 -3.32
CA GLN A 169 -23.88 -37.91 -3.98
C GLN A 169 -23.41 -36.89 -5.03
N ARG A 170 -24.30 -35.96 -5.41
CA ARG A 170 -24.07 -34.96 -6.44
C ARG A 170 -23.28 -33.77 -5.89
N SER A 171 -22.12 -33.49 -6.46
CA SER A 171 -21.16 -32.52 -5.93
C SER A 171 -21.67 -31.08 -5.87
N ASP A 172 -22.52 -30.68 -6.82
CA ASP A 172 -23.21 -29.39 -6.81
C ASP A 172 -24.10 -29.26 -5.58
N LYS A 173 -24.93 -30.28 -5.31
CA LYS A 173 -25.82 -30.32 -4.16
C LYS A 173 -25.11 -30.45 -2.81
N MET A 174 -23.99 -31.18 -2.79
CA MET A 174 -23.11 -31.24 -1.62
C MET A 174 -22.52 -29.87 -1.25
N SER A 175 -22.17 -29.07 -2.26
CA SER A 175 -21.61 -27.72 -2.05
C SER A 175 -22.66 -26.72 -1.56
N GLU A 176 -23.89 -26.79 -2.08
CA GLU A 176 -25.02 -25.97 -1.61
C GLU A 176 -25.32 -26.25 -0.14
N LEU A 177 -25.45 -27.53 0.22
CA LEU A 177 -25.73 -27.94 1.60
C LEU A 177 -24.65 -27.49 2.58
N SER A 178 -23.38 -27.54 2.18
CA SER A 178 -22.25 -27.10 3.00
C SER A 178 -22.24 -25.59 3.21
N ARG A 179 -22.59 -24.81 2.16
CA ARG A 179 -22.67 -23.35 2.25
C ARG A 179 -23.77 -22.92 3.22
N ASP A 180 -24.96 -23.50 3.07
CA ASP A 180 -26.13 -23.10 3.84
C ASP A 180 -25.93 -23.41 5.35
N TYR A 181 -25.20 -24.49 5.67
CA TYR A 181 -24.78 -24.80 7.04
C TYR A 181 -23.77 -23.78 7.60
N TYR A 182 -22.82 -23.31 6.80
CA TYR A 182 -21.83 -22.34 7.26
C TYR A 182 -22.43 -20.93 7.45
N ASP A 183 -23.34 -20.53 6.57
CA ASP A 183 -24.01 -19.23 6.63
C ASP A 183 -24.92 -19.11 7.86
N SER A 184 -25.51 -20.21 8.34
CA SER A 184 -26.32 -20.21 9.57
C SER A 184 -25.45 -20.01 10.81
N LEU A 185 -24.28 -20.67 10.87
CA LEU A 185 -23.32 -20.56 11.97
C LEU A 185 -22.78 -19.14 12.13
N GLN A 186 -22.50 -18.44 11.02
CA GLN A 186 -21.96 -17.07 11.06
C GLN A 186 -22.93 -16.02 11.61
N ARG A 187 -24.24 -16.32 11.60
CA ARG A 187 -25.27 -15.42 12.10
C ARG A 187 -25.52 -15.59 13.60
N GLU A 188 -24.95 -16.62 14.21
CA GLU A 188 -25.11 -16.90 15.63
C GLU A 188 -24.10 -16.06 16.44
N GLY A 189 -24.59 -15.11 17.25
CA GLY A 189 -23.77 -14.38 18.23
C GLY A 189 -23.28 -12.96 17.85
N ILE A 190 -23.80 -12.34 16.79
CA ILE A 190 -23.48 -10.94 16.46
C ILE A 190 -24.33 -9.97 17.31
N SER A 191 -23.67 -9.17 18.17
CA SER A 191 -24.32 -8.08 18.93
C SER A 191 -24.85 -6.96 18.03
N PRO A 192 -25.95 -6.30 18.42
CA PRO A 192 -26.57 -5.23 17.62
C PRO A 192 -25.68 -3.98 17.50
N THR A 193 -25.81 -3.27 16.37
CA THR A 193 -24.98 -2.11 15.97
C THR A 193 -24.90 -0.98 17.01
N ASN A 194 -25.95 -0.81 17.83
CA ASN A 194 -26.05 0.32 18.77
C ASN A 194 -25.03 0.25 19.92
N GLU A 195 -24.70 -0.95 20.40
CA GLU A 195 -23.74 -1.14 21.51
C GLU A 195 -22.32 -0.68 21.13
N ARG A 196 -22.01 -0.67 19.84
CA ARG A 196 -20.70 -0.23 19.32
C ARG A 196 -20.55 1.29 19.33
N GLU A 197 -21.62 2.03 19.05
CA GLU A 197 -21.59 3.49 18.95
C GLU A 197 -21.45 4.14 20.33
N GLU A 198 -22.16 3.60 21.33
CA GLU A 198 -22.09 4.05 22.73
C GLU A 198 -20.68 3.93 23.32
N ALA A 199 -19.96 2.85 22.99
CA ALA A 199 -18.58 2.65 23.43
C ALA A 199 -17.62 3.70 22.84
N LEU A 200 -17.86 4.15 21.61
CA LEU A 200 -17.02 5.13 20.93
C LEU A 200 -17.21 6.53 21.53
N GLU A 201 -18.45 6.92 21.79
CA GLU A 201 -18.77 8.21 22.41
C GLU A 201 -18.20 8.34 23.84
N SER A 202 -18.28 7.25 24.63
CA SER A 202 -17.66 7.17 25.96
C SER A 202 -16.16 7.48 25.93
N THR A 203 -15.44 6.96 24.93
CA THR A 203 -13.98 7.17 24.83
C THR A 203 -13.59 8.60 24.46
N LEU A 204 -14.40 9.30 23.64
CA LEU A 204 -14.13 10.68 23.24
C LEU A 204 -14.35 11.66 24.41
N ASN A 205 -15.35 11.41 25.24
CA ASN A 205 -15.67 12.25 26.40
C ASN A 205 -14.60 12.22 27.51
N ALA A 206 -13.72 11.22 27.52
CA ALA A 206 -12.65 11.11 28.51
C ALA A 206 -11.47 12.08 28.30
N ILE A 207 -11.38 12.76 27.16
CA ILE A 207 -10.22 13.63 26.81
C ILE A 207 -10.50 15.08 27.24
N MET A 208 -10.03 15.48 28.44
CA MET A 208 -10.34 16.80 29.05
C MET A 208 -9.33 17.95 28.79
N ILE A 209 -8.13 17.67 28.28
CA ILE A 209 -7.05 18.69 28.22
C ILE A 209 -7.20 19.61 27.00
N LYS A 210 -7.26 20.93 27.24
CA LYS A 210 -7.31 21.98 26.20
C LYS A 210 -6.00 22.79 26.15
N LEU A 211 -5.67 23.33 24.98
CA LEU A 211 -4.46 24.13 24.75
C LEU A 211 -4.49 25.49 25.49
N SER A 212 -3.36 25.91 26.06
CA SER A 212 -3.21 27.22 26.73
C SER A 212 -3.36 28.40 25.75
N PRO A 213 -3.81 29.58 26.21
CA PRO A 213 -4.02 30.75 25.34
C PRO A 213 -2.72 31.28 24.71
N LEU A 214 -1.58 31.18 25.40
CA LEU A 214 -0.28 31.61 24.88
C LEU A 214 0.15 30.72 23.70
N ASN A 215 0.02 29.41 23.83
CA ASN A 215 0.31 28.46 22.75
C ASN A 215 -0.65 28.65 21.57
N LYS A 216 -1.91 29.04 21.82
CA LYS A 216 -2.86 29.38 20.75
C LYS A 216 -2.41 30.60 19.95
N GLN A 217 -1.92 31.66 20.61
CA GLN A 217 -1.41 32.85 19.91
C GLN A 217 -0.16 32.53 19.10
N GLU A 218 0.71 31.66 19.60
CA GLU A 218 1.90 31.25 18.88
C GLU A 218 1.56 30.42 17.62
N LEU A 219 0.61 29.49 17.73
CA LEU A 219 0.08 28.72 16.60
C LEU A 219 -0.69 29.57 15.58
N ALA A 220 -1.16 30.76 15.96
CA ALA A 220 -1.86 31.66 15.07
C ALA A 220 -0.92 32.48 14.15
N LYS A 221 0.39 32.48 14.41
CA LYS A 221 1.37 33.19 13.57
C LYS A 221 1.49 32.51 12.20
N SER A 222 1.40 33.29 11.12
CA SER A 222 1.59 32.79 9.76
C SER A 222 3.03 32.30 9.54
N LEU A 223 3.19 31.13 8.90
CA LEU A 223 4.49 30.66 8.44
C LEU A 223 5.04 31.58 7.35
N THR A 224 6.28 32.05 7.51
CA THR A 224 6.99 32.79 6.47
C THR A 224 7.77 31.84 5.56
N LYS A 225 8.10 32.30 4.35
CA LYS A 225 8.94 31.54 3.41
C LYS A 225 10.30 31.19 4.03
N ALA A 226 10.90 32.12 4.77
CA ALA A 226 12.18 31.92 5.44
C ALA A 226 12.11 30.78 6.47
N ASN A 227 11.02 30.71 7.27
CA ASN A 227 10.81 29.61 8.20
C ASN A 227 10.74 28.26 7.47
N VAL A 228 10.04 28.20 6.33
CA VAL A 228 9.94 26.95 5.55
C VAL A 228 11.30 26.56 4.96
N GLU A 229 12.04 27.50 4.38
CA GLU A 229 13.38 27.25 3.81
C GLU A 229 14.38 26.79 4.89
N GLU A 230 14.35 27.40 6.08
CA GLU A 230 15.19 26.99 7.21
C GLU A 230 14.86 25.58 7.69
N VAL A 231 13.57 25.26 7.83
CA VAL A 231 13.12 23.90 8.17
C VAL A 231 13.56 22.89 7.11
N LEU A 232 13.41 23.21 5.82
CA LEU A 232 13.82 22.33 4.72
C LEU A 232 15.34 22.05 4.74
N LYS A 233 16.17 23.04 5.10
CA LYS A 233 17.63 22.85 5.24
C LYS A 233 18.02 21.94 6.39
N LEU A 234 17.22 21.91 7.46
CA LEU A 234 17.45 21.06 8.63
C LEU A 234 16.96 19.63 8.41
N LEU A 235 16.17 19.37 7.36
CA LEU A 235 15.70 18.02 7.06
C LEU A 235 16.86 17.16 6.55
N PRO A 236 17.05 15.97 7.11
CA PRO A 236 18.14 15.10 6.72
C PRO A 236 17.86 14.41 5.38
N ASN A 237 18.74 14.65 4.41
CA ASN A 237 18.71 13.97 3.11
C ASN A 237 19.04 12.48 3.25
N GLY A 238 18.45 11.64 2.40
CA GLY A 238 18.68 10.21 2.34
C GLY A 238 18.04 9.39 3.46
N LYS A 239 17.22 10.01 4.32
CA LYS A 239 16.46 9.26 5.33
C LYS A 239 15.25 8.55 4.73
N ALA A 240 14.85 7.46 5.39
CA ALA A 240 13.67 6.70 5.00
C ALA A 240 12.41 7.61 5.01
N PRO A 241 11.57 7.55 3.96
CA PRO A 241 10.39 8.40 3.88
C PRO A 241 9.37 8.04 4.95
N GLY A 242 8.57 9.04 5.35
CA GLY A 242 7.49 8.86 6.32
C GLY A 242 6.32 8.01 5.82
N ILE A 243 5.19 8.04 6.52
CA ILE A 243 3.99 7.24 6.19
C ILE A 243 3.51 7.40 4.74
N ASN A 244 3.71 8.60 4.18
CA ASN A 244 3.29 8.94 2.82
C ASN A 244 4.25 8.46 1.74
N SER A 245 5.37 7.82 2.09
CA SER A 245 6.31 7.23 1.12
C SER A 245 7.01 8.24 0.19
N ILE A 246 6.92 9.54 0.49
CA ILE A 246 7.56 10.63 -0.26
C ILE A 246 8.86 11.01 0.48
N PRO A 247 10.02 11.00 -0.19
CA PRO A 247 11.31 11.38 0.38
C PRO A 247 11.38 12.90 0.64
N TYR A 248 12.31 13.35 1.49
CA TYR A 248 12.44 14.77 1.85
C TYR A 248 13.02 15.62 0.72
N GLU A 249 13.68 14.99 -0.23
CA GLU A 249 14.24 15.57 -1.44
C GLU A 249 13.17 16.02 -2.45
N PHE A 250 11.89 15.79 -2.15
CA PHE A 250 10.73 16.20 -2.95
C PHE A 250 10.38 17.68 -2.74
#